data_AF-A0A972Q399-F1
#
_entry.id   AF-A0A972Q399-F1
#
_cell.length_a   1.000
_cell.length_b   1.000
_cell.length_c   1.000
_cell.angle_alpha   90.00
_cell.angle_beta   90.00
_cell.angle_gamma   90.00
#
_symmetry.space_group_name_H-M   'P 1'
#
loop_
_entity.id
_entity.type
_entity.pdbx_description
1 polymer ?
#
loop_
_entity_poly.entity_id
_entity_poly.type
_entity_poly.pdbx_seq_one_letter_code
_entity_poly.pdbx_strand_id
1 'polypeptide(L)'
;MNAYEDKYLCEKVNRIIARQKEGKIIIAAFKDGSGLPSREDLGQELTRAAYPYDYAVGKAGFLKYDSELGAYLFTTKSGEKLPQVLANYRILTLGEAILDVKDRSIHIQCGETSVTFTGAQPWKGLYEVLREVNEELARVNSGIVVWKIVPKESGDSKSGDRLFPEAVPKLRNGQAMAHVTGYAYDTDHNLAYIGLVGYKTSLESLRVTLMCGKSLQMTQDGVSDVSLIPTDKYEQAWQAMPEYTSHHVGFVSRLALPGKWEPEDLSAYLLIFRGTPDPGKELIQLFVERIKEALEVPILDEWSVALWKQARSRKLVQDLATGGDCILGARIDLQADWKDLISELLAQEEISLTI
;
A
#
# COMPACT_ATOMS: atom_id res chain seq x y z
N MET A 1 11.56 22.55 -5.01
CA MET A 1 11.58 21.70 -6.24
C MET A 1 10.99 22.54 -7.39
N ASN A 2 11.51 22.48 -8.63
CA ASN A 2 10.97 23.30 -9.75
C ASN A 2 9.76 22.61 -10.39
N ALA A 3 8.85 23.37 -11.01
CA ALA A 3 7.74 22.80 -11.78
C ALA A 3 8.26 21.97 -12.96
N TYR A 4 7.53 20.91 -13.29
CA TYR A 4 7.77 20.09 -14.47
C TYR A 4 6.67 20.34 -15.50
N GLU A 5 7.06 20.54 -16.76
CA GLU A 5 6.18 20.79 -17.90
C GLU A 5 6.53 19.83 -19.03
N ASP A 6 5.57 19.01 -19.44
CA ASP A 6 5.66 18.22 -20.67
C ASP A 6 5.01 18.99 -21.82
N LYS A 7 5.81 19.85 -22.47
CA LYS A 7 5.37 20.68 -23.59
C LYS A 7 4.96 19.84 -24.80
N TYR A 8 5.65 18.72 -25.03
CA TYR A 8 5.34 17.84 -26.14
C TYR A 8 3.98 17.16 -25.94
N LEU A 9 3.70 16.65 -24.74
CA LEU A 9 2.40 16.12 -24.38
C LEU A 9 1.31 17.19 -24.51
N CYS A 10 1.55 18.40 -24.00
CA CYS A 10 0.61 19.52 -24.10
C CYS A 10 0.24 19.82 -25.57
N GLU A 11 1.22 19.98 -26.46
CA GLU A 11 0.99 20.26 -27.88
C GLU A 11 0.27 19.10 -28.60
N LYS A 12 0.65 17.86 -28.29
CA LYS A 12 0.03 16.66 -28.86
C LYS A 12 -1.43 16.55 -28.46
N VAL A 13 -1.73 16.71 -27.17
CA VAL A 13 -3.10 16.60 -26.64
C VAL A 13 -3.97 17.75 -27.14
N ASN A 14 -3.44 18.97 -27.26
CA ASN A 14 -4.19 20.08 -27.87
C ASN A 14 -4.66 19.77 -29.31
N ARG A 15 -3.79 19.16 -30.13
CA ARG A 15 -4.15 18.71 -31.49
C ARG A 15 -5.24 17.63 -31.46
N ILE A 16 -5.14 16.68 -30.53
CA ILE A 16 -6.16 15.64 -30.33
C ILE A 16 -7.50 16.26 -29.94
N ILE A 17 -7.52 17.17 -28.96
CA ILE A 17 -8.73 17.86 -28.50
C ILE A 17 -9.40 18.63 -29.63
N ALA A 18 -8.63 19.30 -30.50
CA ALA A 18 -9.18 20.00 -31.66
C ALA A 18 -9.96 19.04 -32.58
N ARG A 19 -9.38 17.88 -32.91
CA ARG A 19 -10.04 16.88 -33.76
C ARG A 19 -11.23 16.21 -33.04
N GLN A 20 -11.16 16.01 -31.73
CA GLN A 20 -12.29 15.51 -30.95
C GLN A 20 -13.48 16.49 -30.94
N LYS A 21 -13.23 17.81 -30.89
CA LYS A 21 -14.27 18.84 -30.99
C LYS A 21 -14.96 18.87 -32.37
N GLU A 22 -14.29 18.39 -33.41
CA GLU A 22 -14.88 18.16 -34.74
C GLU A 22 -15.72 16.85 -34.79
N GLY A 23 -15.88 16.15 -33.67
CA GLY A 23 -16.62 14.89 -33.57
C GLY A 23 -15.82 13.66 -34.02
N LYS A 24 -14.49 13.77 -34.17
CA LYS A 24 -13.63 12.62 -34.51
C LYS A 24 -13.30 11.79 -33.27
N ILE A 25 -13.33 10.47 -33.43
CA ILE A 25 -12.87 9.53 -32.40
C ILE A 25 -11.40 9.21 -32.69
N ILE A 26 -10.52 9.56 -31.76
CA ILE A 26 -9.07 9.36 -31.86
C ILE A 26 -8.65 8.18 -30.99
N ILE A 27 -7.82 7.29 -31.55
CA ILE A 27 -7.28 6.08 -30.92
C ILE A 27 -5.76 6.14 -30.96
N ALA A 28 -5.10 5.95 -29.82
CA ALA A 28 -3.64 5.92 -29.77
C ALA A 28 -3.09 4.67 -30.47
N ALA A 29 -1.95 4.81 -31.14
CA ALA A 29 -1.30 3.68 -31.82
C ALA A 29 -0.77 2.63 -30.83
N PHE A 30 -0.35 3.08 -29.65
CA PHE A 30 0.12 2.33 -28.49
C PHE A 30 -0.14 3.17 -27.23
N LYS A 31 0.02 2.59 -26.04
CA LYS A 31 -0.08 3.34 -24.78
C LYS A 31 1.07 4.35 -24.69
N ASP A 32 0.73 5.64 -24.82
CA ASP A 32 1.71 6.72 -25.02
C ASP A 32 1.51 7.90 -24.06
N GLY A 33 0.71 7.72 -23.00
CA GLY A 33 0.43 8.76 -22.01
C GLY A 33 -0.56 9.84 -22.46
N SER A 34 -1.10 9.77 -23.69
CA SER A 34 -2.07 10.76 -24.20
C SER A 34 -3.47 10.68 -23.57
N GLY A 35 -3.72 9.72 -22.69
CA GLY A 35 -5.04 9.48 -22.08
C GLY A 35 -6.08 8.88 -23.04
N LEU A 36 -5.72 8.62 -24.31
CA LEU A 36 -6.59 7.99 -25.28
C LEU A 36 -6.61 6.47 -25.12
N PRO A 37 -7.74 5.80 -25.47
CA PRO A 37 -7.73 4.36 -25.65
C PRO A 37 -6.77 3.99 -26.78
N SER A 38 -6.01 2.92 -26.57
CA SER A 38 -5.11 2.36 -27.57
C SER A 38 -5.80 1.33 -28.45
N ARG A 39 -5.13 0.91 -29.52
CA ARG A 39 -5.59 -0.20 -30.38
C ARG A 39 -5.88 -1.48 -29.61
N GLU A 40 -5.11 -1.77 -28.56
CA GLU A 40 -5.28 -2.98 -27.73
C GLU A 40 -6.57 -2.91 -26.90
N ASP A 41 -6.96 -1.71 -26.47
CA ASP A 41 -8.13 -1.51 -25.63
C ASP A 41 -9.46 -1.68 -26.39
N LEU A 42 -9.42 -1.74 -27.73
CA LEU A 42 -10.60 -1.98 -28.57
C LEU A 42 -11.18 -3.39 -28.38
N GLY A 43 -10.37 -4.36 -27.91
CA GLY A 43 -10.81 -5.72 -27.61
C GLY A 43 -11.38 -6.48 -28.81
N GLN A 44 -11.05 -6.06 -30.03
CA GLN A 44 -11.48 -6.68 -31.27
C GLN A 44 -10.29 -6.99 -32.17
N GLU A 45 -10.43 -8.01 -33.00
CA GLU A 45 -9.43 -8.37 -34.00
C GLU A 45 -9.22 -7.23 -35.00
N LEU A 46 -7.97 -6.86 -35.22
CA LEU A 46 -7.55 -5.87 -36.20
C LEU A 46 -7.09 -6.57 -37.47
N THR A 47 -7.85 -6.42 -38.54
CA THR A 47 -7.51 -6.98 -39.85
C THR A 47 -7.14 -5.86 -40.82
N ARG A 48 -6.30 -6.14 -41.82
CA ARG A 48 -5.94 -5.13 -42.82
C ARG A 48 -7.18 -4.71 -43.62
N ALA A 49 -7.41 -3.41 -43.73
CA ALA A 49 -8.55 -2.87 -44.48
C ALA A 49 -8.18 -2.49 -45.92
N ALA A 50 -9.20 -2.29 -46.74
CA ALA A 50 -9.05 -1.67 -48.06
C ALA A 50 -8.83 -0.15 -47.92
N TYR A 51 -8.10 0.42 -48.87
CA TYR A 51 -7.92 1.87 -48.99
C TYR A 51 -9.28 2.59 -48.95
N PRO A 52 -9.44 3.68 -48.19
CA PRO A 52 -8.39 4.53 -47.58
C PRO A 52 -8.04 4.20 -46.12
N TYR A 53 -8.41 3.03 -45.61
CA TYR A 53 -8.20 2.65 -44.21
C TYR A 53 -7.02 1.68 -44.05
N ASP A 54 -6.40 1.69 -42.87
CA ASP A 54 -5.30 0.80 -42.55
C ASP A 54 -5.81 -0.50 -41.94
N TYR A 55 -6.75 -0.41 -41.00
CA TYR A 55 -7.30 -1.56 -40.28
C TYR A 55 -8.82 -1.52 -40.18
N ALA A 56 -9.44 -2.70 -40.22
CA ALA A 56 -10.83 -2.93 -39.83
C ALA A 56 -10.85 -3.47 -38.39
N VAL A 57 -11.71 -2.90 -37.57
CA VAL A 57 -11.92 -3.26 -36.16
C VAL A 57 -13.15 -4.15 -36.09
N GLY A 58 -12.95 -5.47 -36.22
CA GLY A 58 -14.04 -6.45 -36.31
C GLY A 58 -15.17 -6.00 -37.26
N LYS A 59 -16.39 -5.88 -36.73
CA LYS A 59 -17.54 -5.31 -37.46
C LYS A 59 -17.80 -3.85 -37.13
N ALA A 60 -17.14 -3.30 -36.11
CA ALA A 60 -17.47 -2.02 -35.51
C ALA A 60 -17.07 -0.81 -36.36
N GLY A 61 -15.97 -0.89 -37.10
CA GLY A 61 -15.49 0.25 -37.88
C GLY A 61 -14.09 0.10 -38.46
N PHE A 62 -13.49 1.23 -38.80
CA PHE A 62 -12.19 1.31 -39.45
C PHE A 62 -11.25 2.28 -38.74
N LEU A 63 -9.96 2.00 -38.78
CA LEU A 63 -8.89 2.88 -38.33
C LEU A 63 -8.14 3.42 -39.55
N LYS A 64 -7.92 4.74 -39.54
CA LYS A 64 -7.05 5.44 -40.50
C LYS A 64 -5.99 6.21 -39.74
N TYR A 65 -4.72 5.93 -40.00
CA TYR A 65 -3.60 6.61 -39.36
C TYR A 65 -3.53 8.06 -39.83
N ASP A 66 -3.41 8.97 -38.86
CA ASP A 66 -3.15 10.39 -39.07
C ASP A 66 -1.73 10.68 -38.57
N SER A 67 -0.82 10.88 -39.52
CA SER A 67 0.59 11.12 -39.25
C SER A 67 0.84 12.45 -38.52
N GLU A 68 -0.06 13.43 -38.64
CA GLU A 68 0.08 14.71 -37.93
C GLU A 68 -0.22 14.56 -36.45
N LEU A 69 -1.13 13.64 -36.10
CA LEU A 69 -1.48 13.30 -34.72
C LEU A 69 -0.59 12.19 -34.15
N GLY A 70 0.01 11.37 -35.01
CA GLY A 70 0.66 10.13 -34.62
C GLY A 70 -0.33 9.09 -34.05
N ALA A 71 -1.60 9.17 -34.44
CA ALA A 71 -2.71 8.40 -33.88
C ALA A 71 -3.69 7.97 -34.99
N TYR A 72 -4.64 7.10 -34.67
CA TYR A 72 -5.66 6.64 -35.62
C TYR A 72 -6.98 7.40 -35.44
N LEU A 73 -7.63 7.71 -36.56
CA LEU A 73 -9.03 8.13 -36.63
C LEU A 73 -9.91 6.89 -36.73
N PHE A 74 -10.83 6.73 -35.79
CA PHE A 74 -11.84 5.68 -35.81
C PHE A 74 -13.10 6.15 -36.55
N THR A 75 -13.55 5.36 -37.52
CA THR A 75 -14.79 5.59 -38.26
C THR A 75 -15.74 4.42 -38.04
N THR A 76 -16.87 4.69 -37.39
CA THR A 76 -17.90 3.67 -37.12
C THR A 76 -18.56 3.19 -38.41
N LYS A 77 -18.80 1.88 -38.52
CA LYS A 77 -19.61 1.32 -39.60
C LYS A 77 -21.09 1.55 -39.30
N SER A 78 -21.84 2.02 -40.29
CA SER A 78 -23.26 2.37 -40.11
C SER A 78 -24.09 1.20 -39.54
N GLY A 79 -24.85 1.46 -38.48
CA GLY A 79 -25.74 0.48 -37.84
C GLY A 79 -25.06 -0.50 -36.88
N GLU A 80 -23.73 -0.45 -36.74
CA GLU A 80 -22.97 -1.34 -35.86
C GLU A 80 -22.71 -0.69 -34.48
N LYS A 81 -22.58 -1.54 -33.45
CA LYS A 81 -22.30 -1.06 -32.09
C LYS A 81 -20.82 -0.69 -31.95
N LEU A 82 -20.56 0.39 -31.20
CA LEU A 82 -19.22 0.77 -30.81
C LEU A 82 -18.58 -0.28 -29.89
N PRO A 83 -17.26 -0.48 -29.96
CA PRO A 83 -16.52 -1.22 -28.94
C PRO A 83 -16.78 -0.62 -27.55
N GLN A 84 -16.79 -1.45 -26.51
CA GLN A 84 -17.18 -1.04 -25.15
C GLN A 84 -16.31 0.13 -24.63
N VAL A 85 -15.01 0.14 -24.94
CA VAL A 85 -14.10 1.23 -24.55
C VAL A 85 -14.50 2.58 -25.16
N LEU A 86 -15.15 2.57 -26.34
CA LEU A 86 -15.60 3.78 -27.04
C LEU A 86 -17.03 4.17 -26.68
N ALA A 87 -17.79 3.32 -25.99
CA ALA A 87 -19.16 3.64 -25.57
C ALA A 87 -19.19 4.83 -24.60
N ASN A 88 -18.14 4.99 -23.79
CA ASN A 88 -17.96 6.11 -22.86
C ASN A 88 -16.81 7.04 -23.30
N TYR A 89 -16.60 7.19 -24.61
CA TYR A 89 -15.53 8.03 -25.13
C TYR A 89 -15.71 9.48 -24.67
N ARG A 90 -14.67 10.06 -24.07
CA ARG A 90 -14.68 11.44 -23.59
C ARG A 90 -13.74 12.30 -24.42
N ILE A 91 -14.17 13.54 -24.65
CA ILE A 91 -13.28 14.58 -25.15
C ILE A 91 -12.28 14.88 -24.04
N LEU A 92 -11.00 14.88 -24.40
CA LEU A 92 -9.94 15.14 -23.44
C LEU A 92 -9.94 16.61 -23.02
N THR A 93 -9.48 16.87 -21.81
CA THR A 93 -9.20 18.22 -21.31
C THR A 93 -7.82 18.24 -20.69
N LEU A 94 -7.06 19.29 -20.96
CA LEU A 94 -5.76 19.51 -20.34
C LEU A 94 -5.93 20.09 -18.94
N GLY A 95 -5.23 19.50 -17.98
CA GLY A 95 -5.17 19.95 -16.60
C GLY A 95 -3.74 20.24 -16.14
N GLU A 96 -3.64 21.00 -15.06
CA GLU A 96 -2.42 21.18 -14.29
C GLU A 96 -2.60 20.56 -12.91
N ALA A 97 -1.54 19.99 -12.36
CA ALA A 97 -1.54 19.40 -11.03
C ALA A 97 -0.70 20.23 -10.07
N ILE A 98 -1.18 20.35 -8.84
CA ILE A 98 -0.43 20.88 -7.71
C ILE A 98 -0.02 19.68 -6.85
N LEU A 99 1.27 19.45 -6.71
CA LEU A 99 1.82 18.43 -5.83
C LEU A 99 2.15 19.07 -4.48
N ASP A 100 1.39 18.77 -3.43
CA ASP A 100 1.84 19.04 -2.06
C ASP A 100 2.95 18.04 -1.73
N VAL A 101 4.18 18.51 -1.58
CA VAL A 101 5.34 17.65 -1.33
C VAL A 101 5.27 17.02 0.07
N LYS A 102 4.80 17.78 1.05
CA LYS A 102 4.76 17.37 2.46
C LYS A 102 3.60 16.41 2.70
N ASP A 103 2.42 16.80 2.23
CA ASP A 103 1.23 15.96 2.26
C ASP A 103 1.17 15.00 1.08
N ARG A 104 2.26 14.78 0.32
CA ARG A 104 2.36 13.82 -0.80
C ARG A 104 1.04 13.60 -1.57
N SER A 105 0.38 14.68 -1.91
CA SER A 105 -0.96 14.69 -2.48
C SER A 105 -0.94 15.53 -3.73
N ILE A 106 -1.66 15.08 -4.75
CA ILE A 106 -1.74 15.76 -6.03
C ILE A 106 -3.18 16.19 -6.24
N HIS A 107 -3.36 17.49 -6.37
CA HIS A 107 -4.66 18.10 -6.63
C HIS A 107 -4.70 18.58 -8.06
N ILE A 108 -5.74 18.17 -8.78
CA ILE A 108 -6.02 18.59 -10.15
C ILE A 108 -7.41 19.23 -10.15
N GLN A 109 -7.48 20.48 -10.60
CA GLN A 109 -8.74 21.17 -10.83
C GLN A 109 -8.91 21.42 -12.32
N CYS A 110 -9.98 20.89 -12.89
CA CYS A 110 -10.28 21.02 -14.32
C CYS A 110 -11.77 21.35 -14.49
N GLY A 111 -12.09 22.64 -14.63
CA GLY A 111 -13.47 23.12 -14.60
C GLY A 111 -14.13 22.81 -13.26
N GLU A 112 -15.28 22.12 -13.29
CA GLU A 112 -16.02 21.65 -12.11
C GLU A 112 -15.46 20.34 -11.53
N THR A 113 -14.53 19.67 -12.22
CA THR A 113 -13.97 18.39 -11.76
C THR A 113 -12.76 18.63 -10.86
N SER A 114 -12.79 18.07 -9.66
CA SER A 114 -11.65 18.01 -8.75
C SER A 114 -11.19 16.57 -8.58
N VAL A 115 -9.91 16.32 -8.78
CA VAL A 115 -9.29 15.00 -8.58
C VAL A 115 -8.16 15.15 -7.56
N THR A 116 -8.16 14.28 -6.56
CA THR A 116 -7.09 14.22 -5.57
C THR A 116 -6.47 12.84 -5.55
N PHE A 117 -5.16 12.77 -5.75
CA PHE A 117 -4.35 11.58 -5.48
C PHE A 117 -3.67 11.73 -4.13
N THR A 118 -3.62 10.65 -3.36
CA THR A 118 -2.92 10.59 -2.07
C THR A 118 -1.77 9.60 -2.13
N GLY A 119 -0.67 9.88 -1.44
CA GLY A 119 0.46 8.96 -1.36
C GLY A 119 1.44 9.05 -2.52
N ALA A 120 1.43 10.15 -3.27
CA ALA A 120 2.40 10.43 -4.33
C ALA A 120 3.84 10.25 -3.82
N GLN A 121 4.79 9.95 -4.72
CA GLN A 121 6.19 9.75 -4.35
C GLN A 121 7.07 10.82 -5.02
N PRO A 122 7.17 12.04 -4.44
CA PRO A 122 7.89 13.16 -5.05
C PRO A 122 9.35 12.84 -5.41
N TRP A 123 9.98 11.91 -4.69
CA TRP A 123 11.37 11.50 -4.90
C TRP A 123 11.61 10.65 -6.15
N LYS A 124 10.57 10.08 -6.78
CA LYS A 124 10.70 9.38 -8.08
C LYS A 124 11.05 10.32 -9.25
N GLY A 125 10.94 11.63 -9.03
CA GLY A 125 11.07 12.65 -10.06
C GLY A 125 9.70 13.03 -10.66
N LEU A 126 9.52 14.31 -10.93
CA LEU A 126 8.22 14.86 -11.34
C LEU A 126 7.69 14.32 -12.67
N TYR A 127 8.58 13.87 -13.56
CA TYR A 127 8.18 13.19 -14.80
C TYR A 127 7.49 11.85 -14.51
N GLU A 128 8.08 11.00 -13.67
CA GLU A 128 7.49 9.71 -13.30
C GLU A 128 6.17 9.89 -12.54
N VAL A 129 6.11 10.88 -11.65
CA VAL A 129 4.87 11.25 -10.95
C VAL A 129 3.79 11.68 -11.95
N LEU A 130 4.12 12.51 -12.95
CA LEU A 130 3.19 12.92 -14.01
C LEU A 130 2.70 11.73 -14.84
N ARG A 131 3.61 10.81 -15.18
CA ARG A 131 3.29 9.59 -15.92
C ARG A 131 2.29 8.71 -15.13
N GLU A 132 2.58 8.42 -13.86
CA GLU A 132 1.70 7.62 -12.99
C GLU A 132 0.31 8.27 -12.83
N VAL A 133 0.25 9.58 -12.64
CA VAL A 133 -1.02 10.33 -12.57
C VAL A 133 -1.83 10.16 -13.85
N ASN A 134 -1.21 10.33 -15.02
CA ASN A 134 -1.91 10.21 -16.29
C ASN A 134 -2.36 8.78 -16.60
N GLU A 135 -1.57 7.77 -16.21
CA GLU A 135 -1.96 6.36 -16.31
C GLU A 135 -3.23 6.07 -15.49
N GLU A 136 -3.29 6.56 -14.26
CA GLU A 136 -4.47 6.39 -13.40
C GLU A 136 -5.69 7.19 -13.90
N LEU A 137 -5.49 8.43 -14.36
CA LEU A 137 -6.56 9.24 -14.96
C LEU A 137 -7.15 8.59 -16.22
N ALA A 138 -6.31 7.94 -17.03
CA ALA A 138 -6.73 7.17 -18.19
C ALA A 138 -7.46 5.89 -17.79
N ARG A 139 -6.95 5.15 -16.79
CA ARG A 139 -7.55 3.92 -16.27
C ARG A 139 -8.99 4.12 -15.79
N VAL A 140 -9.28 5.25 -15.13
CA VAL A 140 -10.64 5.60 -14.68
C VAL A 140 -11.47 6.33 -15.74
N ASN A 141 -10.95 6.50 -16.96
CA ASN A 141 -11.57 7.24 -18.06
C ASN A 141 -12.07 8.64 -17.63
N SER A 142 -11.22 9.38 -16.92
CA SER A 142 -11.55 10.73 -16.43
C SER A 142 -11.76 11.75 -17.55
N GLY A 143 -11.06 11.55 -18.68
CA GLY A 143 -10.95 12.53 -19.76
C GLY A 143 -9.97 13.67 -19.45
N ILE A 144 -9.21 13.59 -18.36
CA ILE A 144 -8.22 14.61 -17.98
C ILE A 144 -6.83 14.11 -18.33
N VAL A 145 -6.01 14.98 -18.93
CA VAL A 145 -4.56 14.75 -19.13
C VAL A 145 -3.79 15.88 -18.47
N VAL A 146 -2.92 15.54 -17.54
CA VAL A 146 -2.06 16.47 -16.84
C VAL A 146 -0.77 16.65 -17.62
N TRP A 147 -0.46 17.89 -18.01
CA TRP A 147 0.77 18.21 -18.74
C TRP A 147 1.80 18.98 -17.89
N LYS A 148 1.40 19.45 -16.71
CA LYS A 148 2.23 20.23 -15.81
C LYS A 148 1.99 19.83 -14.37
N ILE A 149 3.08 19.66 -13.61
CA ILE A 149 3.04 19.47 -12.16
C ILE A 149 3.84 20.59 -11.50
N VAL A 150 3.17 21.33 -10.60
CA VAL A 150 3.77 22.38 -9.79
C VAL A 150 3.91 21.86 -8.36
N PRO A 151 5.14 21.58 -7.89
CA PRO A 151 5.35 21.23 -6.49
C PRO A 151 5.12 22.46 -5.61
N LYS A 152 4.37 22.28 -4.53
CA LYS A 152 4.12 23.27 -3.50
C LYS A 152 4.61 22.72 -2.16
N GLU A 153 5.44 23.51 -1.50
CA GLU A 153 5.81 23.29 -0.11
C GLU A 153 4.83 24.11 0.73
N SER A 154 3.73 23.48 1.14
CA SER A 154 2.75 24.11 2.01
C SER A 154 3.38 24.39 3.38
N GLY A 155 3.36 25.65 3.83
CA GLY A 155 3.75 26.01 5.19
C GLY A 155 2.83 25.35 6.21
N ASP A 156 3.43 24.75 7.25
CA ASP A 156 2.78 24.19 8.45
C ASP A 156 1.56 23.26 8.25
N SER A 157 1.43 22.58 7.12
CA SER A 157 0.51 21.43 7.06
C SER A 157 1.06 20.32 7.96
N LYS A 158 0.29 19.89 8.97
CA LYS A 158 0.61 18.65 9.69
C LYS A 158 0.70 17.54 8.64
N SER A 159 1.76 16.74 8.65
CA SER A 159 1.82 15.55 7.81
C SER A 159 0.51 14.79 8.04
N GLY A 160 -0.23 14.46 6.96
CA GLY A 160 -1.48 13.73 7.08
C GLY A 160 -1.32 12.49 7.98
N ASP A 161 -2.41 12.09 8.65
CA ASP A 161 -2.44 10.97 9.60
C ASP A 161 -2.28 9.61 8.89
N ARG A 162 -1.08 9.37 8.36
CA ARG A 162 -0.73 8.24 7.50
C ARG A 162 -0.28 7.04 8.31
N LEU A 163 -0.53 5.84 7.78
CA LEU A 163 0.04 4.62 8.32
C LEU A 163 1.57 4.59 8.17
N PHE A 164 2.07 5.09 7.04
CA PHE A 164 3.52 5.19 6.80
C PHE A 164 3.90 6.63 6.44
N PRO A 165 4.94 7.19 7.07
CA PRO A 165 5.44 8.52 6.72
C PRO A 165 5.99 8.54 5.28
N GLU A 166 6.65 7.45 4.88
CA GLU A 166 7.23 7.24 3.55
C GLU A 166 6.34 6.35 2.66
N ALA A 167 6.91 5.68 1.67
CA ALA A 167 6.17 4.75 0.83
C ALA A 167 5.52 3.63 1.64
N VAL A 168 4.40 3.13 1.11
CA VAL A 168 3.78 1.92 1.64
C VAL A 168 4.74 0.75 1.39
N PRO A 169 5.22 0.05 2.43
CA PRO A 169 6.08 -1.11 2.26
C PRO A 169 5.39 -2.18 1.43
N LYS A 170 6.20 -3.02 0.78
CA LYS A 170 5.69 -4.15 0.00
C LYS A 170 6.26 -5.44 0.54
N LEU A 171 5.41 -6.44 0.73
CA LEU A 171 5.84 -7.80 1.03
C LEU A 171 5.81 -8.61 -0.25
N ARG A 172 6.89 -9.33 -0.55
CA ARG A 172 6.99 -10.20 -1.71
C ARG A 172 7.57 -11.56 -1.37
N ASN A 173 7.15 -12.54 -2.15
CA ASN A 173 7.86 -13.80 -2.34
C ASN A 173 8.34 -13.90 -3.80
N GLY A 174 8.80 -15.07 -4.23
CA GLY A 174 9.24 -15.27 -5.62
C GLY A 174 8.14 -15.23 -6.69
N GLN A 175 6.85 -15.07 -6.33
CA GLN A 175 5.69 -15.21 -7.23
C GLN A 175 4.65 -14.09 -7.09
N ALA A 176 4.64 -13.36 -5.99
CA ALA A 176 3.56 -12.48 -5.57
C ALA A 176 4.07 -11.31 -4.74
N MET A 177 3.29 -10.23 -4.73
CA MET A 177 3.56 -9.00 -3.98
C MET A 177 2.26 -8.39 -3.47
N ALA A 178 2.26 -7.91 -2.23
CA ALA A 178 1.17 -7.16 -1.63
C ALA A 178 1.68 -5.93 -0.87
N HIS A 179 0.80 -4.98 -0.64
CA HIS A 179 1.12 -3.76 0.11
C HIS A 179 0.89 -4.00 1.60
N VAL A 180 1.84 -3.55 2.42
CA VAL A 180 1.78 -3.71 3.88
C VAL A 180 0.89 -2.61 4.47
N THR A 181 0.08 -2.97 5.46
CA THR A 181 -0.78 -2.05 6.24
C THR A 181 -0.27 -1.86 7.66
N GLY A 182 0.44 -2.86 8.19
CA GLY A 182 1.39 -2.74 9.27
C GLY A 182 2.16 -4.02 9.50
N TYR A 183 3.17 -3.95 10.36
CA TYR A 183 4.07 -5.07 10.65
C TYR A 183 4.64 -4.98 12.07
N ALA A 184 5.07 -6.12 12.60
CA ALA A 184 5.92 -6.22 13.77
C ALA A 184 6.85 -7.43 13.66
N TYR A 185 8.15 -7.24 13.87
CA TYR A 185 9.14 -8.32 13.90
C TYR A 185 10.23 -8.07 14.94
N ASP A 186 10.87 -9.14 15.44
CA ASP A 186 11.91 -9.04 16.46
C ASP A 186 13.30 -8.78 15.87
N THR A 187 14.33 -8.71 16.72
CA THR A 187 15.72 -8.48 16.31
C THR A 187 16.30 -9.58 15.44
N ASP A 188 15.75 -10.80 15.53
CA ASP A 188 16.13 -11.96 14.72
C ASP A 188 15.29 -12.04 13.42
N HIS A 189 14.49 -11.02 13.15
CA HIS A 189 13.55 -10.91 12.04
C HIS A 189 12.40 -11.92 12.07
N ASN A 190 12.11 -12.53 13.22
CA ASN A 190 10.92 -13.35 13.39
C ASN A 190 9.68 -12.46 13.32
N LEU A 191 8.74 -12.85 12.47
CA LEU A 191 7.56 -12.07 12.17
C LEU A 191 6.47 -12.31 13.22
N ALA A 192 6.18 -11.31 14.06
CA ALA A 192 5.09 -11.38 15.02
C ALA A 192 3.73 -11.02 14.37
N TYR A 193 3.73 -10.06 13.45
CA TYR A 193 2.52 -9.57 12.78
C TYR A 193 2.80 -9.01 11.40
N ILE A 194 1.88 -9.24 10.46
CA ILE A 194 1.82 -8.48 9.21
C ILE A 194 0.39 -8.32 8.69
N GLY A 195 0.01 -7.08 8.42
CA GLY A 195 -1.21 -6.74 7.69
C GLY A 195 -0.91 -6.47 6.22
N LEU A 196 -1.70 -7.03 5.30
CA LEU A 196 -1.49 -6.93 3.85
C LEU A 196 -2.76 -6.57 3.11
N VAL A 197 -2.64 -5.76 2.06
CA VAL A 197 -3.71 -5.47 1.10
C VAL A 197 -3.26 -5.76 -0.32
N GLY A 198 -4.11 -6.40 -1.10
CA GLY A 198 -3.84 -6.72 -2.49
C GLY A 198 -4.86 -7.67 -3.12
N TYR A 199 -4.59 -8.11 -4.34
CA TYR A 199 -5.42 -9.10 -5.01
C TYR A 199 -5.44 -10.43 -4.25
N LYS A 200 -6.60 -11.09 -4.20
CA LYS A 200 -6.78 -12.36 -3.47
C LYS A 200 -5.75 -13.43 -3.83
N THR A 201 -5.44 -13.58 -5.11
CA THR A 201 -4.45 -14.56 -5.60
C THR A 201 -3.03 -14.26 -5.10
N SER A 202 -2.66 -12.99 -5.03
CA SER A 202 -1.36 -12.56 -4.50
C SER A 202 -1.27 -12.85 -3.00
N LEU A 203 -2.31 -12.51 -2.24
CA LEU A 203 -2.39 -12.73 -0.81
C LEU A 203 -2.37 -14.22 -0.45
N GLU A 204 -3.04 -15.07 -1.22
CA GLU A 204 -2.98 -16.52 -1.03
C GLU A 204 -1.58 -17.08 -1.25
N SER A 205 -0.85 -16.59 -2.25
CA SER A 205 0.56 -16.99 -2.48
C SER A 205 1.46 -16.61 -1.29
N LEU A 206 1.30 -15.39 -0.78
CA LEU A 206 2.04 -14.92 0.40
C LEU A 206 1.66 -15.72 1.65
N ARG A 207 0.36 -15.99 1.85
CA ARG A 207 -0.13 -16.83 2.94
C ARG A 207 0.52 -18.21 2.93
N VAL A 208 0.54 -18.89 1.79
CA VAL A 208 1.16 -20.23 1.70
C VAL A 208 2.64 -20.17 2.06
N THR A 209 3.35 -19.12 1.62
CA THR A 209 4.77 -18.93 1.96
C THR A 209 4.96 -18.77 3.47
N LEU A 210 4.13 -17.93 4.08
CA LEU A 210 4.11 -17.65 5.52
C LEU A 210 3.78 -18.91 6.35
N MET A 211 2.75 -19.66 5.96
CA MET A 211 2.35 -20.91 6.64
C MET A 211 3.34 -22.06 6.44
N CYS A 212 4.22 -21.99 5.43
CA CYS A 212 5.31 -22.95 5.24
C CYS A 212 6.60 -22.55 5.96
N GLY A 213 6.59 -21.50 6.80
CA GLY A 213 7.80 -21.03 7.50
C GLY A 213 8.89 -20.49 6.57
N LYS A 214 8.53 -20.11 5.33
CA LYS A 214 9.51 -19.63 4.35
C LYS A 214 9.70 -18.13 4.46
N SER A 215 10.95 -17.69 4.41
CA SER A 215 11.31 -16.27 4.45
C SER A 215 10.61 -15.45 3.36
N LEU A 216 10.20 -14.24 3.73
CA LEU A 216 9.56 -13.26 2.87
C LEU A 216 10.40 -11.98 2.83
N GLN A 217 10.41 -11.27 1.71
CA GLN A 217 11.14 -10.00 1.61
C GLN A 217 10.17 -8.83 1.75
N MET A 218 10.43 -7.96 2.72
CA MET A 218 9.75 -6.68 2.85
C MET A 218 10.67 -5.58 2.31
N THR A 219 10.20 -4.86 1.30
CA THR A 219 10.91 -3.71 0.72
C THR A 219 10.30 -2.42 1.26
N GLN A 220 11.14 -1.52 1.76
CA GLN A 220 10.76 -0.21 2.24
C GLN A 220 11.58 0.84 1.49
N ASP A 221 10.95 1.93 1.05
CA ASP A 221 11.73 3.03 0.47
C ASP A 221 12.65 3.60 1.57
N GLY A 222 13.87 4.01 1.20
CA GLY A 222 14.84 4.61 2.12
C GLY A 222 15.55 3.63 3.08
N VAL A 223 15.12 2.37 3.17
CA VAL A 223 15.69 1.35 4.06
C VAL A 223 16.09 0.11 3.26
N SER A 224 17.08 -0.65 3.73
CA SER A 224 17.43 -1.94 3.12
C SER A 224 16.27 -2.93 3.20
N ASP A 225 16.11 -3.76 2.17
CA ASP A 225 15.17 -4.88 2.18
C ASP A 225 15.36 -5.75 3.44
N VAL A 226 14.26 -6.06 4.11
CA VAL A 226 14.25 -6.90 5.32
C VAL A 226 13.74 -8.29 4.97
N SER A 227 14.49 -9.32 5.34
CA SER A 227 14.04 -10.71 5.22
C SER A 227 13.30 -11.10 6.50
N LEU A 228 11.99 -11.28 6.42
CA LEU A 228 11.13 -11.68 7.52
C LEU A 228 11.04 -13.20 7.60
N ILE A 229 11.15 -13.74 8.81
CA ILE A 229 11.13 -15.17 9.10
C ILE A 229 9.79 -15.50 9.76
N PRO A 230 8.88 -16.21 9.07
CA PRO A 230 7.62 -16.60 9.67
C PRO A 230 7.79 -17.61 10.80
N THR A 231 6.98 -17.48 11.84
CA THR A 231 6.83 -18.49 12.91
C THR A 231 5.84 -19.58 12.46
N ASP A 232 5.95 -20.80 12.99
CA ASP A 232 5.22 -21.97 12.43
C ASP A 232 3.68 -21.90 12.44
N LYS A 233 3.06 -20.95 13.16
CA LYS A 233 1.60 -20.85 13.32
C LYS A 233 1.12 -19.40 13.37
N TYR A 234 0.21 -19.03 12.46
CA TYR A 234 -0.45 -17.72 12.42
C TYR A 234 -1.97 -17.86 12.39
N GLU A 235 -2.66 -17.02 13.15
CA GLU A 235 -4.08 -16.76 12.95
C GLU A 235 -4.25 -15.68 11.87
N GLN A 236 -5.40 -15.73 11.19
CA GLN A 236 -5.66 -14.85 10.06
C GLN A 236 -7.10 -14.32 10.05
N ALA A 237 -7.26 -13.07 9.64
CA ALA A 237 -8.56 -12.45 9.40
C ALA A 237 -8.57 -11.81 8.01
N TRP A 238 -9.58 -12.15 7.21
CA TRP A 238 -9.74 -11.66 5.83
C TRP A 238 -10.95 -10.74 5.74
N GLN A 239 -10.76 -9.58 5.13
CA GLN A 239 -11.81 -8.60 4.86
C GLN A 239 -11.77 -8.25 3.37
N ALA A 240 -12.90 -8.44 2.68
CA ALA A 240 -13.02 -7.99 1.29
C ALA A 240 -13.06 -6.44 1.25
N MET A 241 -12.31 -5.86 0.32
CA MET A 241 -12.36 -4.42 0.05
C MET A 241 -13.63 -4.05 -0.75
N PRO A 242 -14.12 -2.80 -0.71
CA PRO A 242 -15.34 -2.39 -1.40
C PRO A 242 -15.36 -2.66 -2.91
N GLU A 243 -14.20 -2.67 -3.57
CA GLU A 243 -14.03 -3.00 -4.97
C GLU A 243 -14.09 -4.51 -5.29
N TYR A 244 -14.19 -5.36 -4.26
CA TYR A 244 -14.25 -6.84 -4.28
C TYR A 244 -13.10 -7.58 -4.98
N THR A 245 -12.25 -6.91 -5.75
CA THR A 245 -11.06 -7.50 -6.39
C THR A 245 -9.89 -7.64 -5.41
N SER A 246 -9.85 -6.80 -4.38
CA SER A 246 -8.80 -6.75 -3.37
C SER A 246 -9.32 -7.23 -2.03
N HIS A 247 -8.43 -7.74 -1.19
CA HIS A 247 -8.72 -8.07 0.20
C HIS A 247 -7.69 -7.41 1.09
N HIS A 248 -8.07 -7.14 2.33
CA HIS A 248 -7.17 -6.89 3.43
C HIS A 248 -7.08 -8.15 4.29
N VAL A 249 -5.88 -8.52 4.70
CA VAL A 249 -5.64 -9.69 5.55
C VAL A 249 -4.62 -9.35 6.63
N GLY A 250 -4.93 -9.70 7.88
CA GLY A 250 -3.96 -9.67 8.98
C GLY A 250 -3.47 -11.08 9.29
N PHE A 251 -2.16 -11.25 9.44
CA PHE A 251 -1.54 -12.46 9.97
C PHE A 251 -0.91 -12.13 11.32
N VAL A 252 -1.36 -12.81 12.37
CA VAL A 252 -0.88 -12.60 13.74
C VAL A 252 -0.28 -13.92 14.22
N SER A 253 0.98 -13.90 14.66
CA SER A 253 1.62 -15.09 15.23
C SER A 253 0.79 -15.59 16.40
N ARG A 254 0.66 -16.91 16.55
CA ARG A 254 0.00 -17.47 17.75
C ARG A 254 0.67 -16.98 19.05
N LEU A 255 1.97 -16.70 18.98
CA LEU A 255 2.77 -16.13 20.05
C LEU A 255 2.42 -14.65 20.30
N ALA A 256 1.37 -14.09 19.72
CA ALA A 256 0.86 -12.78 20.14
C ALA A 256 -0.54 -12.88 20.75
N LEU A 257 -1.14 -14.07 20.76
CA LEU A 257 -2.56 -14.26 21.03
C LEU A 257 -2.80 -14.94 22.38
N PRO A 258 -3.76 -14.44 23.17
CA PRO A 258 -4.09 -15.06 24.45
C PRO A 258 -4.66 -16.48 24.19
N GLY A 259 -4.32 -17.40 25.07
CA GLY A 259 -4.74 -18.80 25.11
C GLY A 259 -4.07 -19.70 24.07
N LYS A 260 -3.03 -19.23 23.38
CA LYS A 260 -2.40 -19.93 22.24
C LYS A 260 -0.95 -20.35 22.50
N TRP A 261 -0.54 -20.28 23.77
CA TRP A 261 0.78 -20.66 24.26
C TRP A 261 0.90 -22.16 24.46
N GLU A 262 2.10 -22.65 24.23
CA GLU A 262 2.55 -24.01 24.49
C GLU A 262 3.72 -23.91 25.50
N PRO A 263 3.86 -24.82 26.48
CA PRO A 263 4.93 -24.76 27.49
C PRO A 263 6.35 -24.73 26.91
N GLU A 264 6.52 -25.22 25.68
CA GLU A 264 7.79 -25.23 24.95
C GLU A 264 8.11 -23.89 24.27
N ASP A 265 7.21 -22.91 24.33
CA ASP A 265 7.42 -21.61 23.72
C ASP A 265 8.57 -20.85 24.38
N LEU A 266 9.47 -20.35 23.52
CA LEU A 266 10.66 -19.65 23.97
C LEU A 266 10.41 -18.17 24.22
N SER A 267 9.38 -17.61 23.61
CA SER A 267 9.14 -16.17 23.66
C SER A 267 7.70 -15.83 23.44
N ALA A 268 7.28 -14.71 24.02
CA ALA A 268 5.98 -14.11 23.75
C ALA A 268 6.02 -12.76 23.06
N TYR A 269 5.00 -12.43 22.27
CA TYR A 269 4.85 -11.13 21.63
C TYR A 269 3.66 -10.35 22.20
N LEU A 270 3.87 -9.05 22.32
CA LEU A 270 2.88 -8.05 22.64
C LEU A 270 2.74 -7.14 21.43
N LEU A 271 1.51 -6.82 21.05
CA LEU A 271 1.20 -5.98 19.88
C LEU A 271 0.17 -4.94 20.28
N ILE A 272 0.47 -3.66 20.00
CA ILE A 272 -0.46 -2.55 20.18
C ILE A 272 -0.71 -1.91 18.82
N PHE A 273 -1.99 -1.67 18.54
CA PHE A 273 -2.44 -1.15 17.26
C PHE A 273 -2.90 0.30 17.38
N ARG A 274 -2.93 0.98 16.23
CA ARG A 274 -3.45 2.33 16.11
C ARG A 274 -4.91 2.39 16.53
N GLY A 275 -5.26 3.41 17.30
CA GLY A 275 -6.59 3.57 17.90
C GLY A 275 -6.63 3.21 19.40
N THR A 276 -5.59 2.58 19.95
CA THR A 276 -5.43 2.41 21.39
C THR A 276 -5.25 3.77 22.08
N PRO A 277 -6.09 4.15 23.06
CA PRO A 277 -6.04 5.48 23.69
C PRO A 277 -4.75 5.79 24.45
N ASP A 278 -4.21 4.82 25.19
CA ASP A 278 -2.94 4.92 25.92
C ASP A 278 -2.06 3.70 25.58
N PRO A 279 -1.33 3.75 24.45
CA PRO A 279 -0.56 2.61 23.95
C PRO A 279 0.49 2.10 24.93
N GLY A 280 1.11 2.99 25.71
CA GLY A 280 2.17 2.63 26.65
C GLY A 280 1.62 1.91 27.87
N LYS A 281 0.52 2.40 28.44
CA LYS A 281 -0.15 1.73 29.55
C LYS A 281 -0.73 0.37 29.13
N GLU A 282 -1.36 0.31 27.96
CA GLU A 282 -1.92 -0.93 27.42
C GLU A 282 -0.82 -1.98 27.20
N LEU A 283 0.35 -1.59 26.69
CA LEU A 283 1.48 -2.50 26.50
C LEU A 283 1.95 -3.12 27.82
N ILE A 284 2.01 -2.32 28.90
CA ILE A 284 2.40 -2.79 30.24
C ILE A 284 1.32 -3.71 30.83
N GLN A 285 0.03 -3.42 30.58
CA GLN A 285 -1.06 -4.29 31.02
C GLN A 285 -0.99 -5.64 30.29
N LEU A 286 -0.88 -5.63 28.95
CA LEU A 286 -0.73 -6.85 28.15
C LEU A 286 0.50 -7.66 28.57
N PHE A 287 1.60 -6.99 28.94
CA PHE A 287 2.78 -7.66 29.47
C PHE A 287 2.45 -8.48 30.72
N VAL A 288 1.77 -7.89 31.71
CA VAL A 288 1.41 -8.60 32.94
C VAL A 288 0.45 -9.74 32.67
N GLU A 289 -0.59 -9.50 31.86
CA GLU A 289 -1.52 -10.55 31.45
C GLU A 289 -0.78 -11.71 30.79
N ARG A 290 0.21 -11.39 29.94
CA ARG A 290 0.98 -12.39 29.21
C ARG A 290 1.90 -13.20 30.09
N ILE A 291 2.57 -12.56 31.05
CA ILE A 291 3.44 -13.30 31.97
C ILE A 291 2.61 -14.15 32.94
N LYS A 292 1.49 -13.64 33.46
CA LYS A 292 0.57 -14.44 34.29
C LYS A 292 0.06 -15.69 33.58
N GLU A 293 -0.13 -15.58 32.27
CA GLU A 293 -0.57 -16.67 31.42
C GLU A 293 0.57 -17.66 31.14
N ALA A 294 1.73 -17.16 30.69
CA ALA A 294 2.81 -18.00 30.19
C ALA A 294 3.70 -18.57 31.30
N LEU A 295 3.76 -17.92 32.47
CA LEU A 295 4.56 -18.35 33.61
C LEU A 295 3.69 -18.80 34.77
N GLU A 296 4.08 -19.90 35.40
CA GLU A 296 3.45 -20.40 36.63
C GLU A 296 3.89 -19.61 37.88
N VAL A 297 3.92 -18.28 37.80
CA VAL A 297 4.35 -17.40 38.91
C VAL A 297 3.23 -16.42 39.26
N PRO A 298 2.82 -16.30 40.53
CA PRO A 298 1.81 -15.33 40.92
C PRO A 298 2.37 -13.91 40.82
N ILE A 299 1.85 -13.12 39.88
CA ILE A 299 2.22 -11.72 39.67
C ILE A 299 1.04 -10.84 40.08
N LEU A 300 1.31 -9.83 40.91
CA LEU A 300 0.30 -8.81 41.27
C LEU A 300 0.27 -7.70 40.22
N ASP A 301 -0.91 -7.13 39.96
CA ASP A 301 -1.08 -6.05 38.96
C ASP A 301 -0.30 -4.78 39.35
N GLU A 302 -0.15 -4.53 40.65
CA GLU A 302 0.62 -3.41 41.20
C GLU A 302 2.11 -3.49 40.87
N TRP A 303 2.64 -4.69 40.59
CA TRP A 303 4.04 -4.89 40.22
C TRP A 303 4.34 -4.52 38.77
N SER A 304 3.30 -4.31 37.95
CA SER A 304 3.37 -4.13 36.50
C SER A 304 4.47 -3.17 36.04
N VAL A 305 4.50 -1.96 36.59
CA VAL A 305 5.43 -0.89 36.19
C VAL A 305 6.87 -1.22 36.58
N ALA A 306 7.09 -1.69 37.81
CA ALA A 306 8.42 -2.05 38.31
C ALA A 306 9.00 -3.25 37.53
N LEU A 307 8.19 -4.30 37.37
CA LEU A 307 8.57 -5.50 36.64
C LEU A 307 8.87 -5.20 35.17
N TRP A 308 8.03 -4.40 34.51
CA TRP A 308 8.27 -3.97 33.12
C TRP A 308 9.60 -3.23 32.96
N LYS A 309 9.86 -2.25 33.83
CA LYS A 309 11.10 -1.45 33.80
C LYS A 309 12.32 -2.35 33.96
N GLN A 310 12.28 -3.27 34.92
CA GLN A 310 13.41 -4.12 35.26
C GLN A 310 13.64 -5.21 34.21
N ALA A 311 12.57 -5.84 33.71
CA ALA A 311 12.63 -6.80 32.62
C ALA A 311 13.23 -6.20 31.33
N ARG A 312 12.86 -4.95 31.00
CA ARG A 312 13.46 -4.21 29.89
C ARG A 312 14.94 -3.90 30.13
N SER A 313 15.31 -3.45 31.34
CA SER A 313 16.70 -3.14 31.67
C SER A 313 17.64 -4.34 31.51
N ARG A 314 17.11 -5.55 31.77
CA ARG A 314 17.81 -6.83 31.64
C ARG A 314 17.64 -7.50 30.26
N LYS A 315 16.96 -6.83 29.32
CA LYS A 315 16.66 -7.35 27.97
C LYS A 315 15.81 -8.64 27.94
N LEU A 316 15.10 -8.94 29.03
CA LEU A 316 14.07 -9.99 29.04
C LEU A 316 12.84 -9.57 28.24
N VAL A 317 12.64 -8.25 28.10
CA VAL A 317 11.67 -7.65 27.21
C VAL A 317 12.40 -6.73 26.24
N GLN A 318 12.15 -6.92 24.95
CA GLN A 318 12.81 -6.17 23.88
C GLN A 318 11.75 -5.60 22.93
N ASP A 319 11.95 -4.37 22.45
CA ASP A 319 11.02 -3.76 21.50
C ASP A 319 11.06 -4.50 20.15
N LEU A 320 9.90 -4.60 19.52
CA LEU A 320 9.79 -5.05 18.13
C LEU A 320 10.03 -3.88 17.17
N ALA A 321 10.53 -4.19 15.98
CA ALA A 321 10.46 -3.27 14.85
C ALA A 321 9.01 -3.23 14.33
N THR A 322 8.34 -2.09 14.51
CA THR A 322 6.93 -1.89 14.14
C THR A 322 6.75 -0.88 13.02
N GLY A 323 5.57 -0.85 12.42
CA GLY A 323 5.17 0.18 11.47
C GLY A 323 3.73 0.00 10.98
N GLY A 324 3.15 1.06 10.43
CA GLY A 324 1.79 1.03 9.89
C GLY A 324 0.73 1.12 10.98
N ASP A 325 -0.20 0.17 10.98
CA ASP A 325 -1.25 0.07 11.99
C ASP A 325 -0.78 -0.56 13.31
N CYS A 326 0.37 -1.26 13.35
CA CYS A 326 1.02 -1.69 14.58
C CYS A 326 1.99 -0.59 15.05
N ILE A 327 1.70 0.00 16.21
CA ILE A 327 2.40 1.20 16.70
C ILE A 327 3.41 0.90 17.78
N LEU A 328 3.20 -0.15 18.59
CA LEU A 328 4.16 -0.65 19.57
C LEU A 328 4.12 -2.17 19.59
N GLY A 329 5.24 -2.78 19.95
CA GLY A 329 5.28 -4.20 20.21
C GLY A 329 6.51 -4.57 21.01
N ALA A 330 6.44 -5.70 21.71
CA ALA A 330 7.56 -6.21 22.49
C ALA A 330 7.63 -7.73 22.43
N ARG A 331 8.85 -8.27 22.46
CA ARG A 331 9.16 -9.68 22.68
C ARG A 331 9.51 -9.90 24.15
N ILE A 332 8.89 -10.87 24.79
CA ILE A 332 9.18 -11.37 26.13
C ILE A 332 9.97 -12.66 25.96
N ASP A 333 11.09 -12.80 26.64
CA ASP A 333 11.84 -14.05 26.75
C ASP A 333 11.21 -14.93 27.84
N LEU A 334 10.59 -16.05 27.46
CA LEU A 334 9.94 -16.96 28.42
C LEU A 334 10.93 -17.93 29.09
N GLN A 335 12.15 -18.05 28.55
CA GLN A 335 13.19 -18.95 29.07
C GLN A 335 14.08 -18.28 30.12
N ALA A 336 13.92 -16.97 30.33
CA ALA A 336 14.65 -16.23 31.35
C ALA A 336 14.29 -16.66 32.78
N ASP A 337 15.20 -16.41 33.73
CA ASP A 337 14.94 -16.67 35.15
C ASP A 337 14.07 -15.57 35.78
N TRP A 338 12.77 -15.64 35.50
CA TRP A 338 11.78 -14.72 36.05
C TRP A 338 11.63 -14.83 37.57
N LYS A 339 11.92 -15.99 38.14
CA LYS A 339 11.84 -16.22 39.60
C LYS A 339 12.97 -15.48 40.32
N ASP A 340 14.17 -15.52 39.77
CA ASP A 340 15.30 -14.74 40.27
C ASP A 340 15.02 -13.24 40.20
N LEU A 341 14.54 -12.74 39.05
CA LEU A 341 14.14 -11.34 38.91
C LEU A 341 13.13 -10.91 39.98
N ILE A 342 12.04 -11.67 40.17
CA ILE A 342 11.01 -11.34 41.16
C ILE A 342 11.58 -11.38 42.59
N SER A 343 12.43 -12.36 42.89
CA SER A 343 13.06 -12.50 44.20
C SER A 343 13.97 -11.30 44.52
N GLU A 344 14.74 -10.83 43.54
CA GLU A 344 15.58 -9.66 43.70
C GLU A 344 14.77 -8.38 43.89
N LEU A 345 13.67 -8.20 43.15
CA LEU A 345 12.81 -7.02 43.30
C LEU A 345 12.11 -6.98 44.66
N LEU A 346 11.71 -8.13 45.20
CA LEU A 346 11.19 -8.26 46.56
C LEU A 346 12.27 -7.92 47.59
N ALA A 347 13.50 -8.41 47.41
CA ALA A 347 14.62 -8.13 48.31
C ALA A 347 15.05 -6.65 48.30
N GLN A 348 14.85 -5.95 47.17
CA GLN A 348 15.13 -4.53 47.00
C GLN A 348 13.96 -3.62 47.43
N GLU A 349 12.84 -4.20 47.89
CA GLU A 349 11.60 -3.49 48.24
C GLU A 349 11.04 -2.63 47.08
N GLU A 350 11.38 -2.98 45.82
CA GLU A 350 10.79 -2.34 44.63
C GLU A 350 9.35 -2.82 44.36
N ILE A 351 9.02 -4.00 44.88
CA ILE A 351 7.67 -4.59 44.88
C ILE A 351 7.36 -5.19 46.26
N SER A 352 6.09 -5.23 46.65
CA SER A 352 5.64 -5.77 47.95
C SER A 352 4.55 -6.83 47.81
N LEU A 353 4.52 -7.78 48.76
CA LEU A 353 3.44 -8.77 48.89
C LEU A 353 2.23 -8.24 49.67
N THR A 354 2.38 -7.10 50.35
CA THR A 354 1.31 -6.40 51.06
C THR A 354 0.75 -5.28 50.19
N ILE A 355 -0.57 -5.29 50.02
CA ILE A 355 -1.40 -4.22 49.44
C ILE A 355 -1.65 -3.14 50.49
#